data_AF-A0A536YV96-F1
#
_entry.id   AF-A0A536YV96-F1
#
_cell.length_a   1.000
_cell.length_b   1.000
_cell.length_c   1.000
_cell.angle_alpha   90.00
_cell.angle_beta   90.00
_cell.angle_gamma   90.00
#
_symmetry.space_group_name_H-M   'P 1'
#
loop_
_entity.id
_entity.type
_entity.pdbx_description
1 polymer ?
#
loop_
_entity_poly.entity_id
_entity_poly.type
_entity_poly.pdbx_seq_one_letter_code
_entity_poly.pdbx_strand_id
1 'polypeptide(L)'
;MPQAALLIDAIKKGLRERGLTYARVAKGLGLSESSVKRVFSQENLSLNRLEQICELMDLEITELFDLTRAAEKRITELTEEQEQVLVSDPKVLL
;
A
#
# COMPACT_ATOMS: atom_id res chain seq x y z
N MET A 1 -12.17 5.56 -3.95
CA MET A 1 -12.21 4.58 -2.83
C MET A 1 -12.13 5.33 -1.51
N PRO A 2 -12.59 4.79 -0.37
CA PRO A 2 -12.41 5.42 0.94
C PRO A 2 -10.92 5.53 1.29
N GLN A 3 -10.49 6.65 1.90
CA GLN A 3 -9.08 6.90 2.25
C GLN A 3 -8.51 5.85 3.23
N ALA A 4 -9.35 5.30 4.11
CA ALA A 4 -8.94 4.24 5.04
C ALA A 4 -8.53 2.94 4.33
N ALA A 5 -9.25 2.55 3.28
CA ALA A 5 -8.94 1.35 2.49
C ALA A 5 -7.59 1.50 1.75
N LEU A 6 -7.31 2.70 1.22
CA LEU A 6 -6.02 3.01 0.60
C LEU A 6 -4.85 2.87 1.58
N LEU A 7 -5.05 3.32 2.83
CA LEU A 7 -4.04 3.19 3.89
C LEU A 7 -3.78 1.71 4.24
N ILE A 8 -4.85 0.92 4.36
CA ILE A 8 -4.75 -0.54 4.59
C ILE A 8 -3.94 -1.21 3.47
N ASP A 9 -4.16 -0.82 2.22
CA ASP A 9 -3.43 -1.38 1.08
C ASP A 9 -1.97 -0.92 1.02
N ALA A 10 -1.70 0.35 1.36
CA ALA A 10 -0.33 0.84 1.52
C ALA A 10 0.44 0.05 2.58
N ILE A 11 -0.19 -0.25 3.73
CA ILE A 11 0.40 -1.10 4.78
C ILE A 11 0.67 -2.50 4.24
N LYS A 12 -0.30 -3.15 3.59
CA LYS A 12 -0.11 -4.50 3.01
C LYS A 12 1.06 -4.53 2.02
N LYS A 13 1.20 -3.48 1.21
CA LYS A 13 2.31 -3.32 0.27
C LYS A 13 3.64 -3.14 1.01
N GLY A 14 3.70 -2.23 1.99
CA GLY A 14 4.90 -1.98 2.79
C GLY A 14 5.38 -3.21 3.54
N LEU A 15 4.46 -4.01 4.11
CA LEU A 15 4.74 -5.29 4.75
C LEU A 15 5.36 -6.28 3.75
N ARG A 16 4.81 -6.38 2.54
CA ARG A 16 5.29 -7.29 1.49
C ARG A 16 6.70 -6.93 1.03
N GLU A 17 6.96 -5.65 0.78
CA GLU A 17 8.28 -5.15 0.35
C GLU A 17 9.38 -5.42 1.38
N ARG A 18 9.02 -5.46 2.66
CA ARG A 18 9.93 -5.75 3.79
C ARG A 18 9.96 -7.22 4.19
N GLY A 19 9.26 -8.10 3.48
CA GLY A 19 9.19 -9.53 3.81
C GLY A 19 8.52 -9.83 5.15
N LEU A 20 7.68 -8.93 5.65
CA LEU A 20 6.94 -9.09 6.91
C LEU A 20 5.66 -9.89 6.67
N THR A 21 5.67 -11.15 7.07
CA THR A 21 4.49 -12.01 6.99
C THR A 21 3.48 -11.67 8.09
N TYR A 22 2.22 -12.06 7.90
CA TYR A 22 1.21 -11.92 8.97
C TYR A 22 1.58 -12.68 10.24
N ALA A 23 2.35 -13.77 10.15
CA ALA A 23 2.87 -14.45 11.34
C ALA A 23 3.88 -13.58 12.12
N ARG A 24 4.71 -12.79 11.41
CA ARG A 24 5.65 -11.86 12.04
C ARG A 24 4.95 -10.64 12.62
N VAL A 25 3.96 -10.09 11.90
CA VAL A 25 3.10 -9.02 12.42
C VAL A 25 2.35 -9.49 13.67
N ALA A 26 1.79 -10.70 13.65
CA ALA A 26 1.10 -11.28 14.80
C ALA A 26 2.00 -11.36 16.05
N LYS A 27 3.26 -11.79 15.88
CA LYS A 27 4.24 -11.76 16.96
C LYS A 27 4.52 -10.35 17.48
N GLY A 28 4.73 -9.38 16.59
CA GLY A 28 4.97 -7.98 16.97
C GLY A 28 3.80 -7.32 17.70
N LEU A 29 2.56 -7.70 17.34
CA LEU A 29 1.34 -7.17 17.96
C LEU A 29 0.85 -7.97 19.18
N GLY A 30 1.50 -9.09 19.53
CA GLY A 30 1.02 -9.99 20.58
C GLY A 30 -0.34 -10.63 20.27
N LEU A 31 -0.62 -10.91 18.99
CA LEU A 31 -1.89 -11.45 18.49
C LEU A 31 -1.70 -12.83 17.84
N SER A 32 -2.82 -13.53 17.60
CA SER A 32 -2.83 -14.67 16.69
C SER A 32 -2.79 -14.20 15.24
N GLU A 33 -2.20 -15.00 14.34
CA GLU A 33 -2.20 -14.72 12.90
C GLU A 33 -3.64 -14.62 12.34
N SER A 34 -4.57 -15.43 12.86
CA SER A 34 -6.00 -15.34 12.52
C SER A 34 -6.63 -14.00 12.89
N SER A 35 -6.21 -13.40 14.01
CA SER A 35 -6.69 -12.07 14.41
C SER A 35 -6.12 -10.98 13.54
N VAL A 36 -4.84 -11.09 13.13
CA VAL A 36 -4.23 -10.17 12.16
C VAL A 36 -4.96 -10.24 10.82
N LYS A 37 -5.20 -11.45 10.31
CA LYS A 37 -5.98 -11.65 9.06
C LYS A 37 -7.37 -11.02 9.15
N ARG A 38 -8.06 -11.19 10.27
CA ARG A 38 -9.39 -10.60 10.52
C ARG A 38 -9.36 -9.08 10.50
N VAL A 39 -8.36 -8.46 11.14
CA VAL A 39 -8.18 -7.00 11.16
C VAL A 39 -8.02 -6.45 9.75
N PHE A 40 -7.15 -7.07 8.94
CA PHE A 40 -6.92 -6.65 7.56
C PHE A 40 -8.10 -6.92 6.62
N SER A 41 -8.89 -7.99 6.85
CA SER A 41 -10.07 -8.29 6.02
C SER A 41 -11.27 -7.42 6.35
N GLN A 42 -11.40 -7.00 7.61
CA GLN A 42 -12.49 -6.13 8.06
C GLN A 42 -12.19 -4.64 7.89
N GLU A 43 -10.97 -4.30 7.43
CA GLU A 43 -10.47 -2.92 7.33
C GLU A 43 -10.65 -2.12 8.64
N ASN A 44 -10.64 -2.82 9.77
CA ASN A 44 -10.90 -2.26 11.09
C ASN A 44 -9.62 -2.33 11.92
N LEU A 45 -8.81 -1.29 11.79
CA LEU A 45 -7.53 -1.11 12.46
C LEU A 45 -7.61 0.13 13.37
N SER A 46 -7.29 -0.03 14.65
CA SER A 46 -7.16 1.12 15.54
C SER A 46 -5.88 1.90 15.23
N LEU A 47 -5.85 3.20 15.55
CA LEU A 47 -4.65 4.04 15.38
C LEU A 47 -3.43 3.49 16.14
N ASN A 48 -3.62 2.96 17.35
CA ASN A 48 -2.53 2.35 18.10
C ASN A 48 -1.93 1.13 17.36
N ARG A 49 -2.76 0.28 16.74
CA ARG A 49 -2.25 -0.84 15.94
C ARG A 49 -1.59 -0.38 14.64
N LEU A 50 -2.09 0.70 14.05
CA LEU A 50 -1.45 1.33 12.90
C LEU A 50 -0.02 1.74 13.25
N GLU A 51 0.17 2.46 14.35
CA GLU A 51 1.46 2.90 14.86
C GLU A 51 2.40 1.70 15.08
N GLN A 52 1.96 0.67 15.81
CA GLN A 52 2.74 -0.55 16.02
C GLN A 52 3.14 -1.26 14.72
N ILE A 53 2.26 -1.31 13.72
CA ILE A 53 2.58 -1.91 12.43
C ILE A 53 3.60 -1.06 11.65
N CYS A 54 3.51 0.27 11.76
CA CYS A 54 4.49 1.19 11.16
C CYS A 54 5.87 1.01 11.81
N GLU A 55 5.95 0.89 13.13
CA GLU A 55 7.20 0.55 13.85
C GLU A 55 7.81 -0.76 13.36
N LEU A 56 7.00 -1.81 13.14
CA LEU A 56 7.48 -3.07 12.58
C LEU A 56 8.05 -2.92 11.16
N MET A 57 7.60 -1.93 10.42
CA MET A 57 8.07 -1.59 9.08
C MET A 57 9.22 -0.57 9.09
N ASP A 58 9.60 -0.01 10.24
CA ASP A 58 10.51 1.14 10.32
C ASP A 58 10.02 2.29 9.42
N LEU A 59 8.76 2.67 9.63
CA LEU A 59 8.08 3.76 8.90
C LEU A 59 7.32 4.65 9.88
N GLU A 60 7.19 5.92 9.52
CA GLU A 60 6.22 6.84 10.10
C GLU A 60 4.85 6.72 9.43
N ILE A 61 3.79 7.11 10.14
CA ILE A 61 2.42 7.14 9.60
C ILE A 61 2.31 8.14 8.43
N THR A 62 3.09 9.23 8.47
CA THR A 62 3.19 10.25 7.42
C THR A 62 3.63 9.64 6.08
N GLU A 63 4.61 8.74 6.11
CA GLU A 63 5.15 8.06 4.92
C GLU A 63 4.11 7.14 4.26
N LEU A 64 3.14 6.61 5.01
CA LEU A 64 2.03 5.85 4.43
C LEU A 64 1.15 6.70 3.50
N PHE A 65 0.98 7.99 3.79
CA PHE A 65 0.21 8.90 2.93
C PHE A 65 0.96 9.23 1.62
N ASP A 66 2.28 9.28 1.65
CA ASP A 66 3.07 9.45 0.43
C ASP A 66 2.97 8.22 -0.47
N LEU A 67 2.96 7.02 0.13
CA LEU A 67 2.77 5.76 -0.60
C LEU A 67 1.39 5.66 -1.26
N THR A 68 0.32 6.13 -0.62
CA THR A 68 -1.02 6.16 -1.23
C THR A 68 -1.10 7.17 -2.37
N ARG A 69 -0.53 8.36 -2.19
CA ARG A 69 -0.49 9.40 -3.23
C ARG A 69 0.31 8.96 -4.46
N ALA A 70 1.42 8.27 -4.26
CA ALA A 70 2.22 7.69 -5.35
C ALA A 70 1.47 6.56 -6.07
N ALA A 71 0.60 5.83 -5.38
CA ALA A 71 -0.26 4.83 -6.01
C ALA A 71 -1.36 5.45 -6.88
N GLU A 72 -2.01 6.53 -6.41
CA GLU A 72 -3.02 7.26 -7.19
C GLU A 72 -2.46 7.95 -8.44
N LYS A 73 -1.19 8.38 -8.39
CA LYS A 73 -0.52 9.06 -9.52
C LYS A 73 0.08 8.13 -10.56
N ARG A 74 -0.03 6.81 -10.42
CA ARG A 74 0.50 5.89 -11.42
C ARG A 74 -0.37 5.95 -12.67
N ILE A 75 0.23 6.44 -13.77
CA ILE A 75 -0.34 6.34 -15.12
C ILE A 75 -0.44 4.86 -15.45
N THR A 76 -1.66 4.33 -15.51
CA THR A 76 -1.93 2.94 -15.91
C THR A 76 -2.27 2.82 -17.40
N GLU A 77 -2.60 3.94 -18.03
CA GLU A 77 -3.01 4.06 -19.43
C GLU A 77 -2.52 5.40 -19.98
N LEU A 78 -2.19 5.43 -21.28
CA LEU A 78 -1.90 6.67 -21.98
C LEU A 78 -3.23 7.35 -22.31
N THR A 79 -3.23 8.68 -22.39
CA THR A 79 -4.39 9.39 -22.98
C THR A 79 -4.49 9.07 -24.47
N GLU A 80 -5.67 9.19 -25.07
CA GLU A 80 -5.87 8.95 -26.51
C GLU A 80 -4.91 9.81 -27.37
N GLU A 81 -4.66 11.04 -26.94
CA GLU A 81 -3.70 11.94 -27.58
C GLU A 81 -2.26 11.39 -27.50
N GLN A 82 -1.86 10.85 -26.35
CA GLN A 82 -0.55 10.21 -26.17
C GLN A 82 -0.44 8.92 -26.99
N GLU A 83 -1.50 8.12 -27.05
CA GLU A 83 -1.55 6.91 -27.89
C GLU A 83 -1.40 7.24 -29.38
N GLN A 84 -2.08 8.29 -29.86
CA GLN A 84 -1.94 8.74 -31.25
C GLN A 84 -0.51 9.23 -31.55
N VAL A 85 0.13 9.94 -30.62
CA VAL A 85 1.54 10.34 -30.75
C VAL A 85 2.44 9.11 -30.80
N LEU A 86 2.19 8.11 -29.96
CA LEU A 86 2.96 6.87 -29.92
C LEU A 86 2.85 6.05 -31.22
N VAL A 87 1.65 5.98 -31.80
CA VAL A 87 1.39 5.28 -33.07
C VAL A 87 2.00 6.03 -34.26
N SER A 88 1.99 7.36 -34.22
CA SER A 88 2.51 8.21 -35.30
C SER A 88 4.04 8.35 -35.30
N ASP A 89 4.70 8.25 -34.14
CA ASP A 89 6.16 8.21 -34.04
C ASP A 89 6.64 7.15 -33.02
N PRO A 90 7.00 5.94 -33.51
CA PRO A 90 7.52 4.86 -32.67
C PRO A 90 8.80 5.21 -31.89
N LYS A 91 9.52 6.28 -32.26
CA LYS A 91 10.73 6.73 -31.53
C LYS A 91 10.41 7.36 -30.19
N VAL A 92 9.15 7.73 -29.94
CA VAL A 92 8.69 8.32 -28.66
C VAL A 92 8.53 7.26 -27.57
N LEU A 93 8.66 5.97 -27.91
CA LEU A 93 8.54 4.83 -26.98
C LEU A 93 9.78 4.62 -26.07
N LEU A 94 10.89 5.37 -26.25
CA LEU A 94 12.17 5.15 -25.57
C LEU A 94 12.84 6.44 -25.07
#